data_AF-P35093-F1
#
_entry.id   AF-P35093-F1
#
_cell.length_a   1.000
_cell.length_b   1.000
_cell.length_c   1.000
_cell.angle_alpha   90.00
_cell.angle_beta   90.00
_cell.angle_gamma   90.00
#
_symmetry.space_group_name_H-M   'P 1'
#
loop_
_entity.id
_entity.type
_entity.pdbx_description
1 polymer ?
#
loop_
_entity_poly.entity_id
_entity_poly.type
_entity_poly.pdbx_seq_one_letter_code
_entity_poly.pdbx_strand_id
1 'polypeptide(L)' 'MYKLWLLFDPRRTLVALSAFLFVLGLIIHFISLSTDRFNWLEGKPAVRA' A
#
# COMPACT_ATOMS: atom_id res chain seq x y z
N MET A 1 -21.99 -9.80 18.95
CA MET A 1 -20.70 -9.47 18.28
C MET A 1 -20.28 -8.00 18.46
N TYR A 2 -20.96 -7.17 19.28
CA TYR A 2 -20.48 -5.81 19.61
C TYR A 2 -19.34 -5.80 20.64
N LYS A 3 -19.15 -6.90 21.39
CA LYS A 3 -18.15 -7.00 22.47
C LYS A 3 -16.70 -6.91 21.98
N LEU A 4 -16.41 -7.17 20.70
CA LEU A 4 -15.06 -6.97 20.15
C LEU A 4 -14.59 -5.51 20.28
N TRP A 5 -15.52 -4.55 20.21
CA TRP A 5 -15.23 -3.12 20.44
C TRP A 5 -15.04 -2.75 21.91
N LEU A 6 -15.38 -3.63 22.86
CA LEU A 6 -15.07 -3.39 24.27
C LEU A 6 -13.60 -3.68 24.58
N LEU A 7 -12.95 -4.54 23.80
CA LEU A 7 -11.52 -4.85 23.95
C LEU A 7 -10.64 -3.88 23.17
N PHE A 8 -11.11 -3.42 22.01
CA PHE A 8 -10.38 -2.53 21.14
C PHE A 8 -11.08 -1.17 21.02
N ASP A 9 -10.40 -0.11 21.45
CA ASP A 9 -10.90 1.26 21.29
C ASP A 9 -11.31 1.50 19.83
N PRO A 10 -12.59 1.78 19.53
CA PRO A 10 -13.08 1.78 18.17
C PRO A 10 -12.35 2.77 17.27
N ARG A 11 -12.00 3.93 17.84
CA ARG A 11 -11.22 4.98 17.17
C ARG A 11 -9.80 4.52 16.84
N ARG A 12 -9.12 3.83 17.76
CA ARG A 12 -7.75 3.35 17.55
C ARG A 12 -7.72 2.28 16.47
N THR A 13 -8.69 1.36 16.47
CA THR A 13 -8.77 0.31 15.43
C THR A 13 -9.01 0.90 14.06
N LEU A 14 -9.91 1.89 13.92
CA LEU A 14 -10.13 2.56 12.63
C LEU A 14 -8.86 3.27 12.14
N VAL A 15 -8.17 4.00 13.02
CA VAL A 15 -6.89 4.66 12.67
C VAL A 15 -5.82 3.63 12.30
N ALA A 16 -5.72 2.53 13.06
CA ALA A 16 -4.76 1.45 12.78
C ALA A 16 -5.04 0.77 11.44
N LEU A 17 -6.30 0.49 11.11
CA LEU A 17 -6.70 -0.06 9.81
C LEU A 17 -6.37 0.91 8.68
N SER A 18 -6.69 2.20 8.82
CA SER A 18 -6.35 3.22 7.82
C SER A 18 -4.84 3.34 7.63
N ALA A 19 -4.07 3.42 8.71
CA ALA A 19 -2.60 3.50 8.65
C ALA A 19 -1.99 2.24 8.03
N PHE A 20 -2.48 1.05 8.42
CA PHE A 20 -2.03 -0.22 7.88
C PHE A 20 -2.28 -0.32 6.38
N LEU A 21 -3.49 0.00 5.92
CA LEU A 21 -3.85 -0.04 4.50
C LEU A 21 -3.09 1.02 3.69
N PHE A 22 -2.85 2.20 4.26
CA PHE A 22 -2.07 3.25 3.61
C PHE A 22 -0.61 2.83 3.41
N VAL A 23 0.04 2.31 4.46
CA VAL A 23 1.41 1.79 4.39
C VAL A 23 1.51 0.60 3.44
N LEU A 24 0.55 -0.33 3.50
CA LEU A 24 0.47 -1.47 2.58
C LEU A 24 0.37 -0.99 1.13
N GLY A 25 -0.45 0.03 0.86
CA GLY A 25 -0.57 0.65 -0.45
C GLY A 25 0.78 1.21 -0.93
N LEU A 26 1.47 2.00 -0.12
CA LEU A 26 2.78 2.55 -0.47
C LEU A 26 3.81 1.45 -0.79
N ILE A 27 3.87 0.40 0.03
CA ILE A 27 4.78 -0.75 -0.21
C ILE A 27 4.53 -1.35 -1.58
N ILE A 28 3.26 -1.58 -1.96
CA ILE A 28 2.90 -2.14 -3.27
C ILE A 28 3.30 -1.19 -4.41
N HIS A 29 3.11 0.11 -4.25
CA HIS A 29 3.52 1.10 -5.26
C HIS A 29 5.04 1.12 -5.44
N PHE A 30 5.81 1.10 -4.35
CA PHE A 30 7.27 1.06 -4.40
C PHE A 30 7.78 -0.24 -5.03
N ILE A 31 7.15 -1.39 -4.75
CA ILE A 31 7.48 -2.65 -5.42
C ILE A 31 7.24 -2.54 -6.92
N SER A 32 6.10 -1.99 -7.34
CA SER A 32 5.82 -1.78 -8.76
C SER A 32 6.90 -0.92 -9.43
N LEU A 33 7.29 0.19 -8.79
CA LEU A 33 8.34 1.08 -9.28
C LEU A 33 9.75 0.47 -9.26
N SER A 34 10.02 -0.51 -8.38
CA SER A 34 11.33 -1.16 -8.31
C SER A 34 11.52 -2.27 -9.35
N THR A 35 10.51 -2.60 -10.15
CA THR A 35 10.56 -3.71 -11.11
C THR A 35 10.65 -3.20 -12.55
N ASP A 36 11.61 -3.69 -13.34
CA ASP A 36 11.83 -3.24 -14.74
C ASP A 36 10.57 -3.31 -15.62
N ARG A 37 9.64 -4.21 -15.30
CA ARG A 37 8.40 -4.42 -16.07
C ARG A 37 7.28 -3.46 -15.68
N PHE A 38 7.11 -3.18 -14.38
CA PHE A 38 5.99 -2.38 -13.86
C PHE A 38 6.42 -0.97 -13.41
N ASN A 39 7.70 -0.64 -13.57
CA ASN A 39 8.21 0.70 -13.33
C ASN A 39 7.68 1.64 -14.40
N TRP A 40 6.53 2.26 -14.15
CA TRP A 40 5.92 3.19 -15.10
C TRP A 40 6.71 4.50 -15.25
N LEU A 41 7.70 4.76 -14.39
CA LEU A 41 8.62 5.89 -14.54
C LEU A 41 9.76 5.57 -15.52
N GLU A 42 10.09 4.29 -15.69
CA GLU A 42 11.10 3.83 -16.63
C GLU A 42 10.46 3.76 -18.01
N GLY A 43 10.48 4.90 -18.71
CA GLY A 43 9.98 5.02 -20.06
C GLY A 43 10.53 3.89 -20.93
N LYS A 44 9.63 3.22 -21.66
CA LYS A 44 9.88 2.13 -22.63
C LYS A 44 11.35 2.04 -23.04
N PRO A 45 12.03 0.88 -22.88
CA PRO A 45 13.45 0.76 -23.21
C PRO A 45 13.62 1.30 -24.63
N ALA A 46 14.53 2.27 -24.77
CA ALA A 46 14.81 2.88 -26.06
C ALA A 46 15.26 1.75 -26.99
N VAL A 47 14.35 1.27 -27.82
CA VAL A 47 14.71 0.47 -29.00
C VAL A 47 15.52 1.43 -29.84
N ARG A 48 16.84 1.36 -29.71
CA ARG A 48 17.74 1.96 -30.69
C ARG A 48 17.42 1.30 -32.03
N ALA A 49 17.15 2.15 -33.02
CA ALA A 49 16.93 1.78 -34.41
C ALA A 49 18.08 0.93 -34.96
#